data_AF-A0A813QCT0-F1
#
_entry.id   AF-A0A813QCT0-F1
#
_cell.length_a   1.000
_cell.length_b   1.000
_cell.length_c   1.000
_cell.angle_alpha   90.00
_cell.angle_beta   90.00
_cell.angle_gamma   90.00
#
_symmetry.space_group_name_H-M   'P 1'
#
loop_
_entity.id
_entity.type
_entity.pdbx_description
1 polymer ?
#
loop_
_entity_poly.entity_id
_entity_poly.type
_entity_poly.pdbx_seq_one_letter_code
_entity_poly.pdbx_strand_id
1 'polypeptide(L)'
;MNSIRLYAILVDFCLIFVFSGSSYLPEWSSLDTRPLPSWYDQSKVGIFIHWGVFSVPSINSEAWMWWAWKGDNPNPDTVAFMNKNYPPDWTYADFAAQFHAELYDPNEWADIFAASGAKYIVLTSKHHEGFTLWPSKYSFNWNAMDVGPKRDLLGDLANAIRNRTDLVFGLYHSMYEWFHPLYLEDKKNGFQTQLFPNMKTLPELKEIVENYKPSVIWSDGDWDKQFVYACLLTWPNNTTEITLGAPVNSSSTSVTLLGSGVGPLNWRSAGASGGIIIDVSNIKTYSLASDWAWIFKLQNVTPK
;
A
#
# COMPACT_ATOMS: atom_id res chain seq x y z
N MET A 1 -22.02 60.33 43.06
CA MET A 1 -21.19 59.44 42.21
C MET A 1 -21.79 58.04 42.34
N ASN A 2 -22.65 57.63 41.40
CA ASN A 2 -23.24 56.29 41.38
C ASN A 2 -22.70 55.55 40.16
N SER A 3 -21.88 54.53 40.39
CA SER A 3 -21.28 53.70 39.35
C SER A 3 -22.27 52.63 38.87
N ILE A 4 -22.57 52.60 37.58
CA ILE A 4 -23.28 51.50 36.92
C ILE A 4 -22.24 50.42 36.59
N ARG A 5 -22.44 49.20 37.09
CA ARG A 5 -21.68 48.01 36.65
C ARG A 5 -22.51 47.23 35.64
N LEU A 6 -22.04 47.13 34.40
CA LEU A 6 -22.55 46.16 33.43
C LEU A 6 -21.98 44.78 33.76
N TYR A 7 -22.84 43.78 33.89
CA TYR A 7 -22.45 42.37 33.87
C TYR A 7 -22.65 41.85 32.45
N ALA A 8 -21.56 41.46 31.79
CA ALA A 8 -21.62 40.75 30.52
C ALA A 8 -21.91 39.27 30.81
N ILE A 9 -23.01 38.76 30.27
CA ILE A 9 -23.34 37.32 30.28
C ILE A 9 -22.66 36.72 29.05
N LEU A 10 -21.58 35.96 29.25
CA LEU A 10 -21.00 35.09 28.23
C LEU A 10 -21.87 33.84 28.14
N VAL A 11 -22.61 33.72 27.05
CA VAL A 11 -23.33 32.49 26.69
C VAL A 11 -22.34 31.60 25.94
N ASP A 12 -21.83 30.59 26.63
CA ASP A 12 -20.92 29.60 26.07
C ASP A 12 -21.72 28.66 25.16
N PHE A 13 -21.63 28.87 23.84
CA PHE A 13 -22.21 27.97 22.85
C PHE A 13 -21.31 26.74 22.75
N CYS A 14 -21.59 25.73 23.57
CA CYS A 14 -20.98 24.42 23.47
C CYS A 14 -21.50 23.74 22.19
N LEU A 15 -20.76 23.88 21.08
CA LEU A 15 -20.98 23.14 19.85
C LEU A 15 -20.68 21.66 20.11
N ILE A 16 -21.74 20.89 20.34
CA ILE A 16 -21.68 19.43 20.33
C ILE A 16 -21.48 19.01 18.87
N PHE A 17 -20.22 18.79 18.47
CA PHE A 17 -19.92 18.07 17.24
C PHE A 17 -20.28 16.60 17.45
N VAL A 18 -21.47 16.22 17.00
CA VAL A 18 -21.82 14.81 16.81
C VAL A 18 -21.00 14.33 15.62
N PHE A 19 -19.85 13.70 15.88
CA PHE A 19 -19.16 12.89 14.88
C PHE A 19 -20.05 11.70 14.56
N SER A 20 -20.83 11.80 13.48
CA SER A 20 -21.48 10.65 12.85
C SER A 20 -20.39 9.82 12.19
N GLY A 21 -19.69 8.99 12.97
CA GLY A 21 -18.89 7.90 12.42
C GLY A 21 -19.86 6.89 11.80
N SER A 22 -20.12 7.02 10.50
CA SER A 22 -20.85 6.00 9.75
C SER A 22 -20.08 4.69 9.85
N SER A 23 -20.68 3.68 10.47
CA SER A 23 -20.13 2.32 10.47
C SER A 23 -20.13 1.80 9.04
N TYR A 24 -18.97 1.43 8.51
CA TYR A 24 -18.87 0.75 7.23
C TYR A 24 -19.21 -0.74 7.41
N LEU A 25 -19.95 -1.29 6.45
CA LEU A 25 -20.17 -2.73 6.34
C LEU A 25 -19.04 -3.38 5.53
N PRO A 26 -18.72 -4.66 5.75
CA PRO A 26 -17.65 -5.37 5.02
C PRO A 26 -18.08 -5.79 3.60
N GLU A 27 -18.62 -4.84 2.82
CA GLU A 27 -19.09 -5.03 1.45
C GLU A 27 -18.73 -3.80 0.60
N TRP A 28 -18.43 -4.02 -0.69
CA TRP A 28 -17.94 -2.97 -1.59
C TRP A 28 -18.90 -1.78 -1.70
N SER A 29 -20.20 -2.06 -1.78
CA SER A 29 -21.25 -1.02 -1.82
C SER A 29 -21.19 -0.06 -0.64
N SER A 30 -20.75 -0.51 0.54
CA SER A 30 -20.55 0.34 1.72
C SER A 30 -19.16 0.96 1.74
N LEU A 31 -18.11 0.18 1.47
CA LEU A 31 -16.73 0.66 1.52
C LEU A 31 -16.44 1.75 0.48
N ASP A 32 -17.01 1.65 -0.71
CA ASP A 32 -16.85 2.63 -1.80
C ASP A 32 -17.49 3.98 -1.48
N THR A 33 -18.38 4.05 -0.48
CA THR A 33 -18.96 5.32 0.00
C THR A 33 -18.00 6.11 0.89
N ARG A 34 -16.87 5.52 1.30
CA ARG A 34 -15.88 6.18 2.13
C ARG A 34 -15.23 7.32 1.33
N PRO A 35 -15.41 8.58 1.72
CA PRO A 35 -14.77 9.69 1.01
C PRO A 35 -13.26 9.63 1.22
N LEU A 36 -12.51 10.11 0.23
CA LEU A 36 -11.09 10.38 0.39
C LEU A 36 -10.90 11.38 1.54
N PRO A 37 -10.07 11.08 2.56
CA PRO A 37 -9.90 11.99 3.67
C PRO A 37 -9.21 13.27 3.19
N SER A 38 -9.72 14.43 3.63
CA SER A 38 -9.28 15.75 3.15
C SER A 38 -7.79 15.99 3.33
N TRP A 39 -7.20 15.50 4.42
CA TRP A 39 -5.77 15.63 4.68
C TRP A 39 -4.93 15.00 3.56
N TYR A 40 -5.37 13.89 2.96
CA TYR A 40 -4.60 13.17 1.94
C TYR A 40 -4.59 13.96 0.63
N ASP A 41 -5.74 14.47 0.21
CA ASP A 41 -5.81 15.36 -0.94
C ASP A 41 -4.98 16.63 -0.71
N GLN A 42 -5.07 17.26 0.47
CA GLN A 42 -4.35 18.49 0.78
C GLN A 42 -2.83 18.32 0.94
N SER A 43 -2.36 17.11 1.24
CA SER A 43 -0.97 16.87 1.63
C SER A 43 0.04 17.07 0.50
N LYS A 44 -0.31 16.69 -0.73
CA LYS A 44 0.45 16.77 -1.99
C LYS A 44 1.83 16.07 -2.02
N VAL A 45 2.64 16.18 -0.95
CA VAL A 45 3.99 15.64 -0.82
C VAL A 45 4.10 14.78 0.44
N GLY A 46 4.63 13.58 0.29
CA GLY A 46 4.97 12.68 1.39
C GLY A 46 6.31 11.97 1.16
N ILE A 47 6.84 11.36 2.21
CA ILE A 47 8.11 10.63 2.18
C ILE A 47 7.82 9.13 2.24
N PHE A 48 8.45 8.37 1.34
CA PHE A 48 8.42 6.92 1.34
C PHE A 48 9.74 6.37 1.86
N ILE A 49 9.67 5.43 2.80
CA ILE A 49 10.85 4.83 3.43
C ILE A 49 10.82 3.33 3.18
N HIS A 50 11.74 2.85 2.34
CA HIS A 50 12.02 1.43 2.19
C HIS A 50 13.20 1.07 3.09
N TRP A 51 12.92 0.35 4.16
CA TRP A 51 13.91 -0.04 5.15
C TRP A 51 13.60 -1.44 5.66
N GLY A 52 14.61 -2.32 5.65
CA GLY A 52 14.46 -3.73 5.98
C GLY A 52 15.81 -4.44 5.96
N VAL A 53 15.78 -5.77 5.97
CA VAL A 53 16.99 -6.59 6.03
C VAL A 53 17.84 -6.41 4.76
N PHE A 54 17.20 -6.17 3.62
CA PHE A 54 17.87 -5.82 2.36
C PHE A 54 18.79 -4.60 2.46
N SER A 55 18.58 -3.70 3.43
CA SER A 55 19.45 -2.55 3.65
C SER A 55 20.83 -2.94 4.18
N VAL A 56 21.01 -4.13 4.73
CA VAL A 56 22.34 -4.59 5.20
C VAL A 56 23.32 -4.79 4.04
N PRO A 57 23.04 -5.64 3.03
CA PRO A 57 23.96 -5.82 1.90
C PRO A 57 24.01 -4.60 0.96
N SER A 58 22.98 -3.73 0.95
CA SER A 58 22.91 -2.48 0.17
C SER A 58 23.38 -2.59 -1.30
N ILE A 59 22.97 -3.62 -2.04
CA ILE A 59 23.37 -3.82 -3.43
C ILE A 59 22.18 -3.95 -4.38
N ASN A 60 22.33 -3.44 -5.60
CA ASN A 60 21.30 -3.41 -6.65
C ASN A 60 19.98 -2.79 -6.13
N SER A 61 18.88 -2.90 -6.88
CA SER A 61 17.57 -2.35 -6.50
C SER A 61 17.23 -2.76 -5.06
N GLU A 62 17.46 -1.86 -4.11
CA GLU A 62 17.73 -2.14 -2.69
C GLU A 62 16.74 -3.17 -2.13
N ALA A 63 15.46 -2.87 -2.22
CA ALA A 63 14.39 -3.68 -1.66
C ALA A 63 14.14 -5.02 -2.37
N TRP A 64 14.72 -5.25 -3.56
CA TRP A 64 14.62 -6.46 -4.41
C TRP A 64 15.80 -7.41 -4.30
N MET A 65 16.72 -7.16 -3.36
CA MET A 65 17.97 -7.90 -3.22
C MET A 65 17.77 -9.42 -3.15
N TRP A 66 16.85 -9.91 -2.31
CA TRP A 66 16.64 -11.36 -2.18
C TRP A 66 16.21 -11.99 -3.51
N TRP A 67 15.30 -11.36 -4.24
CA TRP A 67 14.86 -11.83 -5.56
C TRP A 67 15.99 -11.76 -6.59
N ALA A 68 16.77 -10.68 -6.59
CA ALA A 68 17.94 -10.53 -7.45
C ALA A 68 19.03 -11.58 -7.16
N TRP A 69 19.04 -12.20 -5.98
CA TRP A 69 20.00 -13.23 -5.60
C TRP A 69 19.48 -14.66 -5.80
N LYS A 70 18.23 -14.93 -5.42
CA LYS A 70 17.66 -16.28 -5.30
C LYS A 70 16.37 -16.48 -6.12
N GLY A 71 15.89 -15.46 -6.81
CA GLY A 71 14.74 -15.57 -7.70
C GLY A 71 15.04 -16.40 -8.96
N ASP A 72 14.06 -16.50 -9.86
CA ASP A 72 14.13 -17.40 -11.02
C ASP A 72 15.23 -17.02 -12.03
N ASN A 73 15.59 -15.74 -12.11
CA ASN A 73 16.67 -15.23 -12.94
C ASN A 73 17.60 -14.32 -12.10
N PRO A 74 18.53 -14.89 -11.32
CA PRO A 74 19.41 -14.12 -10.46
C PRO A 74 20.26 -13.12 -11.26
N ASN A 75 20.42 -11.92 -10.72
CA ASN A 75 21.29 -10.91 -11.26
C ASN A 75 22.77 -11.33 -11.07
N PRO A 76 23.59 -11.41 -12.14
CA PRO A 76 24.98 -11.85 -12.03
C PRO A 76 25.84 -11.01 -11.09
N ASP A 77 25.63 -9.69 -11.04
CA ASP A 77 26.40 -8.78 -10.18
C ASP A 77 26.04 -8.98 -8.70
N THR A 78 24.75 -9.19 -8.40
CA THR A 78 24.31 -9.58 -7.05
C THR A 78 24.98 -10.89 -6.63
N VAL A 79 24.94 -11.91 -7.47
CA VAL A 79 25.53 -13.23 -7.17
C VAL A 79 27.05 -13.11 -6.96
N ALA A 80 27.74 -12.38 -7.83
CA ALA A 80 29.18 -12.16 -7.72
C ALA A 80 29.55 -11.42 -6.44
N PHE A 81 28.80 -10.39 -6.06
CA PHE A 81 28.97 -9.68 -4.80
C PHE A 81 28.75 -10.61 -3.60
N MET A 82 27.69 -11.41 -3.62
CA MET A 82 27.40 -12.34 -2.53
C MET A 82 28.52 -13.36 -2.35
N ASN A 83 28.99 -13.98 -3.43
CA ASN A 83 30.09 -14.96 -3.41
C ASN A 83 31.43 -14.34 -2.98
N LYS A 84 31.64 -13.05 -3.23
CA LYS A 84 32.89 -12.36 -2.87
C LYS A 84 32.93 -11.95 -1.40
N ASN A 85 31.80 -11.54 -0.83
CA ASN A 85 31.75 -10.88 0.48
C ASN A 85 31.20 -11.77 1.60
N TYR A 86 30.51 -12.87 1.29
CA TYR A 86 29.87 -13.74 2.28
C TYR A 86 30.30 -15.22 2.11
N PRO A 87 30.25 -16.03 3.19
CA PRO A 87 30.53 -17.46 3.12
C PRO A 87 29.62 -18.22 2.13
N PRO A 88 30.08 -19.35 1.56
CA PRO A 88 29.30 -20.12 0.58
C PRO A 88 27.94 -20.64 1.07
N ASP A 89 27.77 -20.81 2.38
CA ASP A 89 26.55 -21.26 3.04
C ASP A 89 25.66 -20.13 3.56
N TRP A 90 26.04 -18.87 3.30
CA TRP A 90 25.25 -17.70 3.70
C TRP A 90 23.85 -17.74 3.09
N THR A 91 22.86 -17.51 3.94
CA THR A 91 21.45 -17.42 3.60
C THR A 91 20.96 -15.98 3.70
N TYR A 92 19.79 -15.69 3.13
CA TYR A 92 19.20 -14.36 3.29
C TYR A 92 18.83 -14.05 4.74
N ALA A 93 18.46 -15.09 5.51
CA ALA A 93 18.07 -14.94 6.90
C ALA A 93 19.23 -14.47 7.79
N ASP A 94 20.47 -14.80 7.43
CA ASP A 94 21.65 -14.42 8.20
C ASP A 94 21.87 -12.90 8.24
N PHE A 95 21.35 -12.16 7.26
CA PHE A 95 21.37 -10.69 7.27
C PHE A 95 20.53 -10.07 8.38
N ALA A 96 19.48 -10.74 8.85
CA ALA A 96 18.63 -10.19 9.90
C ALA A 96 19.41 -10.01 11.22
N ALA A 97 20.39 -10.87 11.49
CA ALA A 97 21.27 -10.72 12.65
C ALA A 97 22.22 -9.52 12.54
N GLN A 98 22.55 -9.09 11.32
CA GLN A 98 23.39 -7.91 11.04
C GLN A 98 22.59 -6.61 10.95
N PHE A 99 21.26 -6.68 10.87
CA PHE A 99 20.40 -5.52 10.85
C PHE A 99 20.25 -4.95 12.26
N HIS A 100 21.22 -4.18 12.74
CA HIS A 100 21.23 -3.69 14.12
C HIS A 100 20.43 -2.41 14.35
N ALA A 101 20.19 -1.61 13.31
CA ALA A 101 19.60 -0.27 13.42
C ALA A 101 20.27 0.61 14.49
N GLU A 102 21.60 0.49 14.62
CA GLU A 102 22.39 1.06 15.73
C GLU A 102 22.36 2.58 15.82
N LEU A 103 22.20 3.28 14.68
CA LEU A 103 22.10 4.74 14.61
C LEU A 103 20.64 5.24 14.44
N TYR A 104 19.66 4.38 14.66
CA TYR A 104 18.26 4.74 14.48
C TYR A 104 17.73 5.56 15.68
N ASP A 105 17.57 6.87 15.46
CA ASP A 105 16.80 7.78 16.32
C ASP A 105 15.48 8.19 15.63
N PRO A 106 14.33 7.69 16.10
CA PRO A 106 13.02 8.04 15.53
C PRO A 106 12.66 9.52 15.69
N ASN A 107 13.19 10.21 16.72
CA ASN A 107 12.93 11.62 16.94
C ASN A 107 13.70 12.47 15.94
N GLU A 108 14.96 12.13 15.66
CA GLU A 108 15.75 12.80 14.62
C GLU A 108 15.09 12.63 13.25
N TRP A 109 14.63 11.42 12.93
CA TRP A 109 13.89 11.15 11.69
C TRP A 109 12.62 12.00 11.60
N ALA A 110 11.81 12.05 12.66
CA ALA A 110 10.61 12.86 12.69
C ALA A 110 10.91 14.35 12.46
N ASP A 111 11.96 14.88 13.09
CA ASP A 111 12.38 16.28 12.94
C ASP A 111 12.85 16.58 11.51
N ILE A 112 13.64 15.68 10.90
CA ILE A 112 14.09 15.81 9.50
C ILE A 112 12.90 15.76 8.53
N PHE A 113 11.98 14.82 8.72
CA PHE A 113 10.80 14.70 7.86
C PHE A 113 9.91 15.94 7.97
N ALA A 114 9.72 16.50 9.17
CA ALA A 114 8.97 17.74 9.34
C ALA A 114 9.68 18.92 8.65
N ALA A 115 11.00 19.02 8.80
CA ALA A 115 11.81 20.07 8.18
C ALA A 115 11.80 20.01 6.64
N SER A 116 11.59 18.83 6.05
CA SER A 116 11.48 18.66 4.59
C SER A 116 10.25 19.33 3.97
N GLY A 117 9.24 19.67 4.78
CA GLY A 117 7.95 20.20 4.31
C GLY A 117 6.95 19.14 3.86
N ALA A 118 7.30 17.85 3.92
CA ALA A 118 6.37 16.75 3.72
C ALA A 118 5.17 16.85 4.67
N LYS A 119 4.05 16.22 4.30
CA LYS A 119 2.81 16.20 5.09
C LYS A 119 2.45 14.83 5.62
N TYR A 120 3.05 13.78 5.07
CA TYR A 120 2.87 12.42 5.54
C TYR A 120 4.11 11.58 5.25
N ILE A 121 4.24 10.47 5.97
CA ILE A 121 5.29 9.48 5.74
C ILE A 121 4.66 8.10 5.56
N VAL A 122 5.32 7.25 4.77
CA VAL A 122 4.95 5.85 4.56
C VAL A 122 6.19 4.99 4.78
N LEU A 123 6.22 4.27 5.91
CA LEU A 123 7.29 3.33 6.23
C LEU A 123 6.92 1.92 5.80
N THR A 124 7.85 1.18 5.20
CA THR A 124 7.71 -0.27 4.99
C THR A 124 7.55 -0.99 6.32
N SER A 125 6.31 -1.38 6.67
CA SER A 125 6.08 -2.29 7.80
C SER A 125 6.70 -3.66 7.51
N LYS A 126 6.45 -4.17 6.30
CA LYS A 126 6.93 -5.44 5.73
C LYS A 126 7.09 -5.28 4.22
N HIS A 127 8.23 -5.67 3.68
CA HIS A 127 8.46 -5.77 2.23
C HIS A 127 8.30 -7.22 1.74
N HIS A 128 8.51 -7.50 0.45
CA HIS A 128 8.35 -8.84 -0.15
C HIS A 128 9.28 -9.92 0.44
N GLU A 129 10.30 -9.53 1.21
CA GLU A 129 11.14 -10.44 2.00
C GLU A 129 10.45 -10.99 3.26
N GLY A 130 9.31 -10.43 3.65
CA GLY A 130 8.53 -10.88 4.79
C GLY A 130 9.05 -10.45 6.16
N PHE A 131 10.18 -9.76 6.24
CA PHE A 131 10.71 -9.25 7.50
C PHE A 131 9.85 -8.09 7.99
N THR A 132 9.40 -8.17 9.24
CA THR A 132 8.52 -7.16 9.84
C THR A 132 9.30 -6.22 10.77
N LEU A 133 9.08 -4.91 10.65
CA LEU A 133 9.72 -3.88 11.49
C LEU A 133 9.08 -3.72 12.87
N TRP A 134 8.16 -4.61 13.23
CA TRP A 134 7.41 -4.63 14.48
C TRP A 134 7.36 -6.07 15.03
N PRO A 135 7.06 -6.31 16.32
CA PRO A 135 6.98 -7.64 16.91
C PRO A 135 5.73 -8.42 16.47
N SER A 136 5.63 -8.76 15.18
CA SER A 136 4.51 -9.52 14.62
C SER A 136 4.45 -10.93 15.20
N LYS A 137 3.26 -11.34 15.70
CA LYS A 137 3.03 -12.73 16.14
C LYS A 137 3.03 -13.72 14.98
N TYR A 138 2.87 -13.22 13.77
CA TYR A 138 2.77 -14.00 12.54
C TYR A 138 4.12 -14.10 11.81
N SER A 139 5.14 -13.37 12.26
CA SER A 139 6.53 -13.41 11.76
C SER A 139 7.50 -13.82 12.86
N PHE A 140 7.18 -14.85 13.63
CA PHE A 140 8.04 -15.37 14.69
C PHE A 140 9.46 -15.63 14.17
N ASN A 141 10.49 -15.16 14.88
CA ASN A 141 11.91 -15.20 14.50
C ASN A 141 12.28 -14.49 13.19
N TRP A 142 11.35 -13.76 12.56
CA TRP A 142 11.57 -13.00 11.32
C TRP A 142 11.01 -11.57 11.45
N ASN A 143 11.39 -10.91 12.54
CA ASN A 143 10.98 -9.54 12.84
C ASN A 143 12.02 -8.79 13.67
N ALA A 144 11.93 -7.46 13.69
CA ALA A 144 12.91 -6.57 14.32
C ALA A 144 13.02 -6.71 15.85
N MET A 145 12.03 -7.29 16.52
CA MET A 145 12.11 -7.59 17.95
C MET A 145 12.81 -8.92 18.20
N ASP A 146 12.52 -9.94 17.40
CA ASP A 146 13.07 -11.29 17.59
C ASP A 146 14.50 -11.44 17.09
N VAL A 147 14.94 -10.65 16.11
CA VAL A 147 16.30 -10.71 15.55
C VAL A 147 16.76 -9.33 15.06
N GLY A 148 18.07 -9.08 15.14
CA GLY A 148 18.66 -7.80 14.74
C GLY A 148 18.46 -6.70 15.80
N PRO A 149 17.58 -5.70 15.58
CA PRO A 149 17.51 -4.50 16.43
C PRO A 149 17.01 -4.72 17.86
N LYS A 150 16.28 -5.82 18.11
CA LYS A 150 15.58 -6.10 19.38
C LYS A 150 14.66 -4.95 19.80
N ARG A 151 13.97 -4.36 18.82
CA ARG A 151 13.24 -3.09 18.98
C ARG A 151 12.01 -3.06 18.08
N ASP A 152 10.92 -2.47 18.58
CA ASP A 152 9.75 -2.13 17.76
C ASP A 152 10.03 -0.83 17.00
N LEU A 153 10.72 -0.97 15.86
CA LEU A 153 11.16 0.16 15.04
C LEU A 153 9.97 0.98 14.51
N LEU A 154 8.90 0.27 14.13
CA LEU A 154 7.67 0.86 13.60
C LEU A 154 6.94 1.65 14.69
N GLY A 155 6.73 1.05 15.87
CA GLY A 155 6.09 1.70 17.01
C GLY A 155 6.82 2.96 17.45
N ASP A 156 8.15 2.90 17.48
CA ASP A 156 8.99 4.04 17.83
C ASP A 156 8.86 5.21 16.84
N LEU A 157 8.87 4.95 15.52
CA LEU A 157 8.66 6.00 14.53
C LEU A 157 7.26 6.59 14.64
N ALA A 158 6.25 5.73 14.77
CA ALA A 158 4.85 6.15 14.86
C ALA A 158 4.64 7.11 16.05
N ASN A 159 5.25 6.80 17.19
CA ASN A 159 5.21 7.64 18.38
C ASN A 159 5.96 8.97 18.19
N ALA A 160 7.17 8.94 17.63
CA ALA A 160 7.94 10.16 17.38
C ALA A 160 7.21 11.12 16.42
N ILE A 161 6.68 10.60 15.32
CA ILE A 161 5.91 11.39 14.34
C ILE A 161 4.71 12.07 15.01
N ARG A 162 3.90 11.32 15.75
CA ARG A 162 2.69 11.85 16.39
C ARG A 162 2.95 12.84 17.51
N ASN A 163 4.02 12.64 18.26
CA ASN A 163 4.32 13.46 19.44
C ASN A 163 5.09 14.74 19.11
N ARG A 164 5.76 14.80 17.95
CA ARG A 164 6.70 15.88 17.62
C ARG A 164 6.32 16.69 16.40
N THR A 165 5.43 16.18 15.55
CA THR A 165 5.19 16.76 14.23
C THR A 165 3.70 16.76 13.89
N ASP A 166 3.33 17.55 12.88
CA ASP A 166 2.02 17.50 12.25
C ASP A 166 1.97 16.52 11.05
N LEU A 167 2.98 15.67 10.90
CA LEU A 167 3.02 14.68 9.82
C LEU A 167 1.99 13.58 10.06
N VAL A 168 1.33 13.17 8.99
CA VAL A 168 0.46 12.00 9.01
C VAL A 168 1.27 10.72 8.86
N PHE A 169 1.08 9.78 9.78
CA PHE A 169 1.76 8.49 9.77
C PHE A 169 1.02 7.46 8.91
N GLY A 170 1.71 6.85 7.96
CA GLY A 170 1.24 5.77 7.12
C GLY A 170 2.22 4.61 7.06
N LEU A 171 1.75 3.47 6.59
CA LEU A 171 2.53 2.25 6.46
C LEU A 171 2.40 1.67 5.06
N TYR A 172 3.51 1.21 4.50
CA TYR A 172 3.50 0.28 3.39
C TYR A 172 3.42 -1.14 3.94
N HIS A 173 2.69 -2.02 3.27
CA HIS A 173 2.64 -3.44 3.60
C HIS A 173 2.57 -4.28 2.32
N SER A 174 3.57 -5.13 2.12
CA SER A 174 3.51 -6.09 1.02
C SER A 174 2.46 -7.16 1.27
N MET A 175 1.61 -7.38 0.27
CA MET A 175 0.54 -8.37 0.30
C MET A 175 1.03 -9.81 0.06
N TYR A 176 2.30 -10.00 -0.32
CA TYR A 176 2.91 -11.32 -0.50
C TYR A 176 4.37 -11.37 -0.05
N GLU A 177 4.91 -12.59 0.01
CA GLU A 177 6.30 -12.83 0.36
C GLU A 177 6.91 -13.80 -0.64
N TRP A 178 8.01 -13.42 -1.29
CA TRP A 178 8.55 -14.15 -2.46
C TRP A 178 8.74 -15.65 -2.19
N PHE A 179 9.28 -15.98 -1.01
CA PHE A 179 9.71 -17.34 -0.69
C PHE A 179 8.97 -17.93 0.51
N HIS A 180 7.87 -17.33 0.96
CA HIS A 180 7.10 -17.88 2.08
C HIS A 180 6.39 -19.18 1.63
N PRO A 181 6.52 -20.30 2.38
CA PRO A 181 6.00 -21.60 1.96
C PRO A 181 4.51 -21.59 1.60
N LEU A 182 3.67 -20.95 2.43
CA LEU A 182 2.23 -20.85 2.16
C LEU A 182 1.91 -20.06 0.88
N TYR A 183 2.71 -19.03 0.57
CA TYR A 183 2.51 -18.25 -0.66
C TYR A 183 2.91 -19.07 -1.89
N LEU A 184 4.06 -19.76 -1.81
CA LEU A 184 4.52 -20.65 -2.88
C LEU A 184 3.54 -21.81 -3.12
N GLU A 185 2.91 -22.33 -2.05
CA GLU A 185 1.87 -23.36 -2.13
C GLU A 185 0.62 -22.84 -2.84
N ASP A 186 0.09 -21.69 -2.41
CA ASP A 186 -1.05 -21.05 -3.07
C ASP A 186 -0.72 -20.75 -4.54
N LYS A 187 0.46 -20.19 -4.83
CA LYS A 187 0.92 -19.89 -6.20
C LYS A 187 1.02 -21.15 -7.07
N LYS A 188 1.61 -22.23 -6.56
CA LYS A 188 1.72 -23.51 -7.26
C LYS A 188 0.35 -24.11 -7.59
N ASN A 189 -0.64 -23.87 -6.74
CA ASN A 189 -2.03 -24.32 -6.95
C ASN A 189 -2.88 -23.31 -7.75
N GLY A 190 -2.25 -22.30 -8.38
CA GLY A 190 -2.95 -21.27 -9.15
C GLY A 190 -3.90 -20.42 -8.30
N PHE A 191 -3.57 -20.22 -7.03
CA PHE A 191 -4.33 -19.45 -6.03
C PHE A 191 -5.76 -19.96 -5.77
N GLN A 192 -6.02 -21.25 -6.02
CA GLN A 192 -7.30 -21.90 -5.67
C GLN A 192 -7.52 -22.00 -4.16
N THR A 193 -6.44 -21.97 -3.38
CA THR A 193 -6.44 -21.84 -1.92
C THR A 193 -6.07 -20.42 -1.51
N GLN A 194 -6.36 -20.07 -0.25
CA GLN A 194 -6.10 -18.75 0.33
C GLN A 194 -5.34 -18.91 1.66
N LEU A 195 -4.40 -19.85 1.71
CA LEU A 195 -3.68 -20.19 2.94
C LEU A 195 -2.82 -19.00 3.42
N PHE A 196 -2.02 -18.43 2.52
CA PHE A 196 -1.17 -17.30 2.83
C PHE A 196 -1.97 -16.06 3.30
N PRO A 197 -2.95 -15.54 2.54
CA PRO A 197 -3.68 -14.36 3.00
C PRO A 197 -4.44 -14.59 4.31
N ASN A 198 -5.01 -15.79 4.54
CA ASN A 198 -5.77 -16.07 5.78
C ASN A 198 -4.88 -16.26 7.00
N MET A 199 -3.71 -16.90 6.84
CA MET A 199 -2.84 -17.27 7.97
C MET A 199 -1.73 -16.25 8.24
N LYS A 200 -1.41 -15.39 7.26
CA LYS A 200 -0.26 -14.48 7.30
C LYS A 200 -0.66 -13.02 7.08
N THR A 201 -1.04 -12.63 5.87
CA THR A 201 -1.23 -11.21 5.53
C THR A 201 -2.40 -10.54 6.26
N LEU A 202 -3.58 -11.16 6.27
CA LEU A 202 -4.76 -10.58 6.92
C LEU A 202 -4.58 -10.37 8.43
N PRO A 203 -4.09 -11.36 9.21
CA PRO A 203 -3.82 -11.14 10.62
C PRO A 203 -2.75 -10.07 10.89
N GLU A 204 -1.69 -9.99 10.07
CA GLU A 204 -0.68 -8.93 10.18
C GLU A 204 -1.25 -7.53 9.90
N LEU A 205 -2.07 -7.40 8.86
CA LEU A 205 -2.79 -6.16 8.57
C LEU A 205 -3.66 -5.72 9.74
N LYS A 206 -4.34 -6.68 10.39
CA LYS A 206 -5.12 -6.40 11.59
C LYS A 206 -4.22 -5.92 12.74
N GLU A 207 -3.09 -6.58 12.99
CA GLU A 207 -2.15 -6.15 14.04
C GLU A 207 -1.65 -4.73 13.81
N ILE A 208 -1.23 -4.38 12.59
CA ILE A 208 -0.69 -3.03 12.34
C ILE A 208 -1.77 -1.95 12.41
N VAL A 209 -3.01 -2.26 12.03
CA VAL A 209 -4.15 -1.35 12.18
C VAL A 209 -4.46 -1.11 13.66
N GLU A 210 -4.57 -2.19 14.44
CA GLU A 210 -4.97 -2.11 15.84
C GLU A 210 -3.89 -1.47 16.72
N ASN A 211 -2.63 -1.85 16.52
CA ASN A 211 -1.52 -1.39 17.35
C ASN A 211 -1.04 0.00 16.95
N TYR A 212 -0.92 0.26 15.64
CA TYR A 212 -0.27 1.47 15.15
C TYR A 212 -1.21 2.47 14.50
N LYS A 213 -2.45 2.13 14.18
CA LYS A 213 -3.48 3.05 13.66
C LYS A 213 -2.97 3.97 12.54
N PRO A 214 -2.35 3.44 11.47
CA PRO A 214 -1.86 4.26 10.38
C PRO A 214 -3.03 4.94 9.66
N SER A 215 -2.82 6.17 9.19
CA SER A 215 -3.82 6.89 8.41
C SER A 215 -3.88 6.44 6.95
N VAL A 216 -2.83 5.78 6.46
CA VAL A 216 -2.75 5.13 5.14
C VAL A 216 -2.09 3.77 5.28
N ILE A 217 -2.69 2.77 4.63
CA ILE A 217 -2.03 1.49 4.33
C ILE A 217 -1.78 1.47 2.83
N TRP A 218 -0.51 1.52 2.45
CA TRP A 218 -0.05 1.45 1.08
C TRP A 218 0.29 -0.01 0.76
N SER A 219 -0.68 -0.73 0.21
CA SER A 219 -0.53 -2.14 -0.14
C SER A 219 0.17 -2.31 -1.49
N ASP A 220 1.03 -3.30 -1.59
CA ASP A 220 1.78 -3.63 -2.81
C ASP A 220 1.77 -5.14 -3.07
N GLY A 221 2.09 -5.54 -4.30
CA GLY A 221 2.30 -6.95 -4.64
C GLY A 221 1.14 -7.64 -5.36
N ASP A 222 0.62 -7.01 -6.41
CA ASP A 222 -0.43 -7.56 -7.28
C ASP A 222 0.09 -8.16 -8.59
N TRP A 223 1.41 -8.27 -8.78
CA TRP A 223 2.04 -8.65 -10.05
C TRP A 223 1.72 -10.05 -10.60
N ASP A 224 1.32 -10.99 -9.73
CA ASP A 224 0.91 -12.33 -10.16
C ASP A 224 -0.54 -12.38 -10.67
N LYS A 225 -1.25 -11.24 -10.68
CA LYS A 225 -2.61 -11.14 -11.23
C LYS A 225 -2.56 -10.63 -12.67
N GLN A 226 -3.27 -11.30 -13.56
CA GLN A 226 -3.47 -10.84 -14.95
C GLN A 226 -4.53 -9.73 -15.01
N PHE A 227 -4.27 -8.62 -14.32
CA PHE A 227 -5.05 -7.41 -14.43
C PHE A 227 -4.29 -6.37 -15.25
N VAL A 228 -4.97 -5.77 -16.22
CA VAL A 228 -4.47 -4.60 -16.93
C VAL A 228 -5.33 -3.43 -16.47
N TYR A 229 -4.69 -2.35 -16.02
CA TYR A 229 -5.38 -1.11 -15.68
C TYR A 229 -5.19 -0.10 -16.80
N ALA A 230 -6.29 0.44 -17.31
CA ALA A 230 -6.27 1.56 -18.24
C ALA A 230 -6.67 2.83 -17.49
N CYS A 231 -5.73 3.76 -17.35
CA CYS A 231 -5.92 5.03 -16.67
C CYS A 231 -6.18 6.14 -17.70
N LEU A 232 -7.33 6.79 -17.61
CA LEU A 232 -7.65 7.98 -18.39
C LEU A 232 -7.52 9.20 -17.50
N LEU A 233 -6.71 10.18 -17.92
CA LEU A 233 -6.54 11.47 -17.24
C LEU A 233 -7.53 12.53 -17.73
N THR A 234 -8.25 12.23 -18.82
CA THR A 234 -9.29 13.09 -19.38
C THR A 234 -10.46 12.20 -19.77
N TRP A 235 -11.64 12.51 -19.26
CA TRP A 235 -12.85 11.82 -19.68
C TRP A 235 -13.26 12.32 -21.08
N PRO A 236 -13.56 11.42 -22.04
CA PRO A 236 -13.98 11.85 -23.37
C PRO A 236 -15.32 12.61 -23.28
N ASN A 237 -15.35 13.84 -23.78
CA ASN A 237 -16.60 14.60 -23.88
C ASN A 237 -17.49 13.98 -24.98
N ASN A 238 -18.75 13.70 -24.65
CA ASN A 238 -19.78 13.22 -25.58
C ASN A 238 -19.42 11.93 -26.34
N THR A 239 -18.71 10.99 -25.70
CA THR A 239 -18.56 9.63 -26.25
C THR A 239 -19.35 8.63 -25.43
N THR A 240 -19.91 7.65 -26.12
CA THR A 240 -20.52 6.46 -25.51
C THR A 240 -19.55 5.29 -25.46
N GLU A 241 -18.36 5.44 -26.05
CA GLU A 241 -17.40 4.37 -26.20
C GLU A 241 -15.96 4.84 -25.93
N ILE A 242 -15.15 3.93 -25.39
CA ILE A 242 -13.71 4.10 -25.17
C ILE A 242 -12.98 2.93 -25.82
N THR A 243 -12.02 3.21 -26.69
CA THR A 243 -11.21 2.19 -27.36
C THR A 243 -9.83 2.07 -26.73
N LEU A 244 -9.51 0.87 -26.26
CA LEU A 244 -8.19 0.47 -25.77
C LEU A 244 -7.53 -0.44 -26.81
N GLY A 245 -6.50 0.04 -27.50
CA GLY A 245 -5.90 -0.69 -28.63
C GLY A 245 -4.94 -1.84 -28.24
N ALA A 246 -4.37 -1.79 -27.04
CA ALA A 246 -3.32 -2.72 -26.62
C ALA A 246 -3.83 -4.06 -26.04
N PRO A 247 -4.86 -4.11 -25.17
CA PRO A 247 -5.23 -5.36 -24.51
C PRO A 247 -5.75 -6.42 -25.49
N VAL A 248 -5.24 -7.64 -25.43
CA VAL A 248 -5.78 -8.79 -26.16
C VAL A 248 -6.87 -9.44 -25.30
N ASN A 249 -8.10 -9.42 -25.80
CA ASN A 249 -9.27 -9.95 -25.10
C ASN A 249 -9.45 -11.47 -25.28
N SER A 250 -10.23 -12.06 -24.38
CA SER A 250 -10.69 -13.44 -24.43
C SER A 250 -12.20 -13.51 -24.12
N SER A 251 -12.81 -14.67 -24.28
CA SER A 251 -14.23 -14.87 -23.96
C SER A 251 -14.55 -14.70 -22.46
N SER A 252 -13.55 -14.76 -21.59
CA SER A 252 -13.69 -14.54 -20.14
C SER A 252 -13.26 -13.15 -19.70
N THR A 253 -12.95 -12.24 -20.63
CA THR A 253 -12.55 -10.86 -20.29
C THR A 253 -13.68 -10.11 -19.60
N SER A 254 -13.33 -9.45 -18.48
CA SER A 254 -14.22 -8.57 -17.73
C SER A 254 -13.59 -7.19 -17.62
N VAL A 255 -14.42 -6.14 -17.75
CA VAL A 255 -14.01 -4.74 -17.65
C VAL A 255 -14.84 -4.06 -16.56
N THR A 256 -14.21 -3.32 -15.66
CA THR A 256 -14.92 -2.60 -14.59
C THR A 256 -14.31 -1.20 -14.41
N LEU A 257 -15.15 -0.17 -14.29
CA LEU A 257 -14.68 1.16 -13.89
C LEU A 257 -14.62 1.22 -12.35
N LEU A 258 -13.41 1.37 -11.81
CA LEU A 258 -13.19 1.42 -10.36
C LEU A 258 -13.85 2.65 -9.74
N GLY A 259 -14.48 2.47 -8.57
CA GLY A 259 -15.14 3.54 -7.83
C GLY A 259 -16.43 4.09 -8.45
N SER A 260 -16.98 3.43 -9.47
CA SER A 260 -18.25 3.85 -10.11
C SER A 260 -19.50 3.26 -9.45
N GLY A 261 -19.37 2.20 -8.66
CA GLY A 261 -20.50 1.40 -8.15
C GLY A 261 -21.30 0.67 -9.25
N VAL A 262 -20.94 0.83 -10.52
CA VAL A 262 -21.53 0.11 -11.65
C VAL A 262 -20.82 -1.25 -11.77
N GLY A 263 -21.60 -2.31 -12.04
CA GLY A 263 -21.06 -3.64 -12.28
C GLY A 263 -20.17 -3.71 -13.54
N PRO A 264 -19.78 -4.93 -13.97
CA PRO A 264 -18.99 -5.10 -15.18
C PRO A 264 -19.61 -4.38 -16.38
N LEU A 265 -18.76 -3.67 -17.13
CA LEU A 265 -19.16 -2.87 -18.27
C LEU A 265 -19.27 -3.76 -19.52
N ASN A 266 -20.23 -3.41 -20.38
CA ASN A 266 -20.31 -4.01 -21.71
C ASN A 266 -19.08 -3.61 -22.53
N TRP A 267 -18.54 -4.56 -23.28
CA TRP A 267 -17.41 -4.32 -24.16
C TRP A 267 -17.50 -5.24 -25.38
N ARG A 268 -16.76 -4.89 -26.43
CA ARG A 268 -16.56 -5.75 -27.61
C ARG A 268 -15.12 -5.70 -28.09
N SER A 269 -14.71 -6.72 -28.85
CA SER A 269 -13.38 -6.73 -29.47
C SER A 269 -13.25 -5.61 -30.50
N ALA A 270 -12.09 -4.93 -30.51
CA ALA A 270 -11.77 -3.87 -31.46
C ALA A 270 -11.28 -4.41 -32.83
N GLY A 271 -11.02 -5.71 -32.95
CA GLY A 271 -10.61 -6.36 -34.19
C GLY A 271 -9.74 -7.60 -34.00
N ALA A 272 -9.27 -8.19 -35.10
CA ALA A 272 -8.47 -9.42 -35.10
C ALA A 272 -7.07 -9.25 -34.48
N SER A 273 -6.59 -8.01 -34.35
CA SER A 273 -5.24 -7.67 -33.88
C SER A 273 -5.15 -7.41 -32.37
N GLY A 274 -6.26 -7.63 -31.64
CA GLY A 274 -6.46 -7.23 -30.25
C GLY A 274 -7.27 -5.94 -30.12
N GLY A 275 -7.39 -5.47 -28.89
CA GLY A 275 -8.08 -4.25 -28.50
C GLY A 275 -9.50 -4.48 -27.99
N ILE A 276 -9.97 -3.56 -27.15
CA ILE A 276 -11.26 -3.61 -26.45
C ILE A 276 -11.94 -2.25 -26.64
N ILE A 277 -13.21 -2.27 -27.05
CA ILE A 277 -14.06 -1.08 -27.06
C ILE A 277 -15.09 -1.22 -25.94
N ILE A 278 -15.04 -0.30 -24.99
CA ILE A 278 -15.83 -0.29 -23.76
C ILE A 278 -17.02 0.64 -23.97
N ASP A 279 -18.24 0.18 -23.66
CA ASP A 279 -19.43 1.02 -23.63
C ASP A 279 -19.50 1.77 -22.28
N VAL A 280 -19.49 3.10 -22.36
CA VAL A 280 -19.55 4.02 -21.22
C VAL A 280 -20.82 4.86 -21.19
N SER A 281 -21.80 4.56 -22.06
CA SER A 281 -23.05 5.32 -22.17
C SER A 281 -23.85 5.40 -20.85
N ASN A 282 -23.74 4.37 -20.00
CA ASN A 282 -24.43 4.30 -18.72
C ASN A 282 -23.65 4.94 -17.56
N ILE A 283 -22.45 5.47 -17.81
CA ILE A 283 -21.59 6.04 -16.79
C ILE A 283 -21.91 7.53 -16.64
N LYS A 284 -22.43 7.90 -15.47
CA LYS A 284 -22.69 9.29 -15.11
C LYS A 284 -21.44 9.87 -14.46
N THR A 285 -20.70 10.69 -15.19
CA THR A 285 -19.40 11.21 -14.73
C THR A 285 -19.49 12.02 -13.43
N TYR A 286 -20.58 12.75 -13.22
CA TYR A 286 -20.83 13.51 -11.98
C TYR A 286 -21.07 12.64 -10.73
N SER A 287 -21.28 11.33 -10.89
CA SER A 287 -21.41 10.41 -9.77
C SER A 287 -20.13 9.63 -9.47
N LEU A 288 -19.04 9.93 -10.18
CA LEU A 288 -17.75 9.29 -9.96
C LEU A 288 -17.00 10.03 -8.85
N ALA A 289 -16.31 9.27 -7.99
CA ALA A 289 -15.60 9.83 -6.84
C ALA A 289 -14.32 10.61 -7.18
N SER A 290 -13.88 10.61 -8.45
CA SER A 290 -12.62 11.20 -8.92
C SER A 290 -12.86 12.09 -10.14
N ASP A 291 -12.36 13.33 -10.07
CA ASP A 291 -12.40 14.30 -11.18
C ASP A 291 -11.12 14.31 -12.05
N TRP A 292 -10.10 13.54 -11.67
CA TRP A 292 -8.73 13.69 -12.19
C TRP A 292 -8.25 12.50 -13.00
N ALA A 293 -8.71 11.30 -12.62
CA ALA A 293 -8.36 10.07 -13.30
C ALA A 293 -9.49 9.04 -13.16
N TRP A 294 -9.72 8.30 -14.24
CA TRP A 294 -10.68 7.21 -14.32
C TRP A 294 -9.95 5.92 -14.68
N ILE A 295 -10.12 4.88 -13.86
CA ILE A 295 -9.34 3.65 -13.95
C ILE A 295 -10.25 2.49 -14.34
N PHE A 296 -10.06 1.94 -15.53
CA PHE A 296 -10.68 0.69 -15.95
C PHE A 296 -9.78 -0.47 -15.54
N LYS A 297 -10.34 -1.41 -14.77
CA LYS A 297 -9.71 -2.69 -14.49
C LYS A 297 -10.17 -3.72 -15.52
N LEU A 298 -9.21 -4.32 -16.22
CA LEU A 298 -9.43 -5.39 -17.16
C LEU A 298 -8.89 -6.70 -16.58
N GLN A 299 -9.70 -7.76 -16.64
CA GLN A 299 -9.34 -9.09 -16.15
C GLN A 299 -9.34 -10.09 -17.31
N ASN A 300 -8.49 -11.12 -17.22
CA ASN A 300 -8.36 -12.16 -18.24
C ASN A 300 -8.04 -11.58 -19.64
N VAL A 301 -7.11 -10.63 -19.66
CA VAL A 301 -6.57 -10.01 -20.87
C VAL A 301 -5.07 -10.21 -20.90
N THR A 302 -4.50 -10.33 -22.10
CA THR A 302 -3.05 -10.38 -22.28
C THR A 302 -2.58 -8.99 -22.73
N PRO A 303 -1.64 -8.33 -22.02
CA PRO A 303 -1.03 -7.12 -22.54
C PRO A 303 -0.20 -7.48 -23.79
N LYS A 304 -0.37 -6.66 -24.84
CA LYS A 304 0.40 -6.80 -26.08
C LYS A 304 1.77 -6.14 -25.97
#